data_AF-A0A3D4XUR3-F1
#
_entry.id   AF-A0A3D4XUR3-F1
#
_cell.length_a   1.000
_cell.length_b   1.000
_cell.length_c   1.000
_cell.angle_alpha   90.00
_cell.angle_beta   90.00
_cell.angle_gamma   90.00
#
_symmetry.space_group_name_H-M   'P 1'
#
loop_
_entity.id
_entity.type
_entity.pdbx_description
1 polymer ?
#
loop_
_entity_poly.entity_id
_entity_poly.type
_entity_poly.pdbx_seq_one_letter_code
_entity_poly.pdbx_strand_id
1 'polypeptide(L)' 'GRYIERIGFFNPLARGNEERLRLDNERVAHWKANGAQPSDRVAKLIKDSLKAAA' A
#
# COMPACT_ATOMS: atom_id res chain seq x y z
N GLY A 1 -3.45 9.98 -14.58
CA GLY A 1 -2.46 11.08 -14.56
C GLY A 1 -1.05 10.51 -14.43
N ARG A 2 -0.02 11.37 -14.51
CA ARG A 2 1.39 10.99 -14.37
C ARG A 2 1.72 10.61 -12.92
N TYR A 3 2.53 9.57 -12.73
CA TYR A 3 3.06 9.12 -11.45
C TYR A 3 4.53 8.70 -11.63
N ILE A 4 5.30 8.62 -10.53
CA ILE A 4 6.70 8.18 -10.56
C ILE A 4 6.76 6.64 -10.58
N GLU A 5 6.03 6.01 -9.66
CA GLU A 5 6.04 4.56 -9.47
C GLU A 5 4.71 4.04 -8.92
N ARG A 6 4.33 2.82 -9.31
CA ARG A 6 3.20 2.10 -8.74
C ARG A 6 3.71 0.97 -7.84
N ILE A 7 3.44 1.09 -6.55
CA ILE A 7 3.95 0.18 -5.50
C ILE A 7 2.88 -0.77 -4.94
N GLY A 8 1.71 -0.85 -5.59
CA GLY A 8 0.63 -1.73 -5.15
C GLY A 8 -0.75 -1.35 -5.67
N PHE A 9 -1.78 -1.92 -5.03
CA PHE A 9 -3.18 -1.60 -5.27
C PHE A 9 -4.05 -1.90 -4.05
N PHE A 10 -5.21 -1.27 -3.99
CA PHE A 10 -6.24 -1.53 -3.00
C PHE A 10 -7.60 -1.69 -3.69
N ASN A 11 -8.24 -2.83 -3.49
CA ASN A 11 -9.60 -3.13 -3.95
C ASN A 11 -10.55 -3.20 -2.73
N PRO A 12 -11.31 -2.14 -2.41
CA PRO A 12 -12.22 -2.15 -1.27
C PRO A 12 -13.40 -3.14 -1.42
N LEU A 13 -13.70 -3.55 -2.65
CA LEU A 13 -14.84 -4.40 -3.00
C LEU A 13 -14.47 -5.86 -3.27
N ALA A 14 -13.22 -6.26 -3.05
CA ALA A 14 -12.77 -7.64 -3.26
C ALA A 14 -13.69 -8.64 -2.54
N ARG A 15 -14.10 -9.70 -3.24
CA ARG A 15 -14.97 -10.78 -2.72
C ARG A 15 -14.33 -12.15 -2.92
N GLY A 16 -14.71 -13.10 -2.08
CA GLY A 16 -14.20 -14.47 -2.16
C GLY A 16 -12.68 -14.49 -2.06
N ASN A 17 -12.01 -15.04 -3.08
CA ASN A 17 -10.56 -15.19 -3.13
C ASN A 17 -9.83 -14.03 -3.83
N GLU A 18 -10.52 -12.92 -4.12
CA GLU A 18 -9.87 -11.75 -4.69
C GLU A 18 -8.95 -11.05 -3.68
N GLU A 19 -7.77 -10.63 -4.14
CA GLU A 19 -6.83 -9.91 -3.30
C GLU A 19 -7.33 -8.48 -3.03
N ARG A 20 -7.60 -8.18 -1.76
CA ARG A 20 -8.10 -6.88 -1.32
C ARG A 20 -7.01 -5.80 -1.33
N LEU A 21 -5.78 -6.16 -1.02
CA LEU A 21 -4.67 -5.23 -0.84
C LEU A 21 -3.36 -5.93 -1.17
N ARG A 22 -2.59 -5.32 -2.07
CA ARG A 22 -1.18 -5.68 -2.31
C ARG A 22 -0.34 -4.43 -2.20
N LEU A 23 0.68 -4.47 -1.35
CA LEU A 23 1.66 -3.39 -1.24
C LEU A 23 3.06 -3.98 -1.21
N ASP A 24 3.96 -3.33 -1.95
CA ASP A 24 5.39 -3.56 -1.83
C ASP A 24 5.92 -2.77 -0.63
N ASN A 25 6.17 -3.47 0.48
CA ASN A 25 6.59 -2.85 1.72
C ASN A 25 8.00 -2.24 1.64
N GLU A 26 8.90 -2.81 0.82
CA GLU A 26 10.25 -2.31 0.64
C GLU A 26 10.23 -0.96 -0.10
N ARG A 27 9.42 -0.86 -1.16
CA ARG A 27 9.25 0.39 -1.91
C ARG A 27 8.51 1.45 -1.10
N VAL A 28 7.51 1.05 -0.29
CA VAL A 28 6.86 1.96 0.66
C VAL A 28 7.89 2.54 1.65
N ALA A 29 8.77 1.70 2.21
CA ALA A 29 9.80 2.14 3.14
C ALA A 29 10.82 3.08 2.48
N HIS A 30 11.28 2.74 1.27
CA HIS A 30 12.18 3.58 0.48
C HIS A 30 11.60 4.97 0.22
N TRP A 31 10.36 5.06 -0.25
CA TRP A 31 9.75 6.36 -0.54
C TRP A 31 9.49 7.19 0.71
N LYS A 32 9.13 6.55 1.84
CA LYS A 32 9.03 7.23 3.14
C LYS A 32 10.37 7.77 3.62
N ALA A 33 11.45 7.00 3.46
CA ALA A 33 12.81 7.46 3.79
C ALA A 33 13.23 8.67 2.94
N ASN A 34 12.77 8.73 1.69
CA ASN A 34 12.95 9.87 0.79
C ASN A 34 11.95 11.04 1.05
N GLY A 35 11.16 10.99 2.13
CA GLY A 35 10.28 12.08 2.55
C GLY A 35 8.84 12.02 2.01
N ALA A 36 8.45 10.96 1.29
CA ALA A 36 7.07 10.83 0.82
C ALA A 36 6.09 10.69 1.99
N GLN A 37 5.06 11.54 2.01
CA GLN A 37 4.01 11.52 3.03
C GLN A 37 2.79 10.75 2.51
N PRO A 38 2.43 9.60 3.12
CA PRO A 38 1.20 8.90 2.76
C PRO A 38 -0.03 9.68 3.21
N SER A 39 -1.12 9.62 2.44
CA SER A 39 -2.42 10.10 2.91
C SER A 39 -2.93 9.22 4.07
N ASP A 40 -3.87 9.74 4.86
CA ASP A 40 -4.43 9.03 6.02
C ASP A 40 -4.96 7.64 5.68
N ARG A 41 -5.59 7.50 4.50
CA ARG A 41 -6.11 6.21 4.03
C ARG A 41 -4.98 5.24 3.70
N VAL A 42 -3.95 5.70 3.00
CA VAL A 42 -2.78 4.87 2.63
C VAL A 42 -1.98 4.49 3.88
N ALA A 43 -1.85 5.39 4.85
CA ALA A 43 -1.18 5.09 6.13
C ALA A 43 -1.88 3.95 6.89
N LYS A 44 -3.22 3.90 6.89
CA LYS A 44 -3.99 2.78 7.47
C LYS A 44 -3.76 1.48 6.69
N LEU A 45 -3.82 1.52 5.36
CA LEU A 45 -3.59 0.34 4.51
C LEU A 45 -2.17 -0.23 4.68
N ILE A 46 -1.15 0.62 4.81
CA ILE A 46 0.22 0.15 5.08
C ILE A 46 0.27 -0.61 6.42
N LYS A 47 -0.39 -0.08 7.47
CA LYS A 47 -0.45 -0.78 8.77
C LYS A 47 -1.17 -2.13 8.65
N ASP A 48 -2.28 -2.17 7.92
CA ASP A 48 -3.04 -3.41 7.70
C ASP A 48 -2.23 -4.45 6.92
N SER A 49 -1.49 -4.01 5.89
CA SER A 49 -0.62 -4.88 5.08
C SER A 49 0.53 -5.48 5.87
N LEU A 50 1.13 -4.73 6.80
CA LEU A 50 2.20 -5.24 7.66
C LEU A 50 1.69 -6.28 8.66
N LYS A 51 0.46 -6.13 9.16
CA LYS A 51 -0.17 -7.11 10.05
C LYS A 51 -0.53 -8.42 9.35
N ALA A 52 -0.97 -8.34 8.09
CA ALA A 52 -1.35 -9.52 7.32
C ALA A 52 -0.14 -10.38 6.86
N ALA A 53 1.06 -9.80 6.86
CA ALA A 53 2.30 -10.48 6.49
C ALA A 53 3.03 -11.12 7.69
N ALA A 54 2.53 -10.92 8.92
CA ALA A 54 3.05 -11.51 10.16
C ALA A 54 2.18 -12.70 10.57
#